data_AF-A0A914YFV7-F1
#
_entry.id   AF-A0A914YFV7-F1
#
_cell.length_a   1.000
_cell.length_b   1.000
_cell.length_c   1.000
_cell.angle_alpha   90.00
_cell.angle_beta   90.00
_cell.angle_gamma   90.00
#
_symmetry.space_group_name_H-M   'P 1'
#
loop_
_entity.id
_entity.type
_entity.pdbx_description
1 polymer ?
#
loop_
_entity_poly.entity_id
_entity_poly.type
_entity_poly.pdbx_seq_one_letter_code
_entity_poly.pdbx_strand_id
1 'polypeptide(L)'
;MIKITKTTSSSSAKESRDSVKSNKPQKVILPQTDAKKPIQTKDEDIIVISQKPPLQLKGARVAHHPTVANVPTIKRKTLLKDQIEARQKAAASTNPPPSSSTKQQSLITSSFNKGSARVAHVPKSAPVKSKLSEPPTKPSLKDSNSRKVPVQVRQRILDKLVTEFVQFMPRSDAIATAQDEEYDMLTKSATRTGYCSSVSGIIQRTREMANNRKSSKSSAPGISHLDLLKGRHAGEISIGVNKHVKKNAERVSEYSEAELYEALFDKYIMTNEQLEENGYPLWVDEIKKDLVRIKTSELDAKNELYVDPKNPSRICCRCKSSYRIKIREDDVVENSDCVYHWGKFWKKKVQAQWIPRYTCCDMGEGVSGCSLGKQHVTQMQTTDIFKEFVEAPTRRNGYDERSNKIFALDCEMVYTSLGTACARLSVVDYRGDKVLDEIIKPPGALLDTNFRFSGLQEDEVLNAKLDLAGVQERFFELINRDTILIGHSLESDLKSLRIVHKNVIDTSVLFPHRLGPPYKRALKNLSSEILMEIIQEDVTGHDSAEDAQIALKLVLHKLKNE
;
A
#
# COMPACT_ATOMS: atom_id res chain seq x y z
N MET A 1 33.75 -37.53 53.00
CA MET A 1 32.77 -38.64 53.08
C MET A 1 32.67 -39.23 51.68
N ILE A 2 33.01 -40.50 51.42
CA ILE A 2 32.33 -41.74 51.87
C ILE A 2 30.92 -41.80 51.23
N LYS A 3 30.58 -42.71 50.30
CA LYS A 3 31.30 -43.90 49.78
C LYS A 3 30.81 -44.21 48.34
N ILE A 4 31.69 -44.51 47.37
CA ILE A 4 31.32 -45.04 46.04
C ILE A 4 32.25 -46.21 45.67
N THR A 5 31.66 -47.40 45.51
CA THR A 5 32.30 -48.70 45.17
C THR A 5 31.19 -49.66 44.75
N LYS A 6 31.30 -50.58 43.78
CA LYS A 6 32.40 -50.97 42.85
C LYS A 6 31.83 -51.94 41.77
N THR A 7 32.62 -52.23 40.71
CA THR A 7 32.69 -53.51 39.91
C THR A 7 31.39 -54.29 39.58
N THR A 8 30.88 -54.34 38.34
CA THR A 8 31.32 -55.13 37.14
C THR A 8 30.98 -56.64 37.09
N SER A 9 30.77 -57.13 35.86
CA SER A 9 30.89 -58.53 35.36
C SER A 9 29.92 -59.65 35.82
N SER A 10 28.95 -59.96 34.94
CA SER A 10 28.58 -61.29 34.37
C SER A 10 28.60 -62.58 35.21
N SER A 11 27.52 -63.39 35.14
CA SER A 11 27.50 -64.67 34.36
C SER A 11 26.20 -65.52 34.48
N SER A 12 25.74 -66.07 33.33
CA SER A 12 25.24 -67.46 33.13
C SER A 12 23.92 -68.03 33.72
N ALA A 13 23.42 -69.06 33.01
CA ALA A 13 22.30 -70.00 33.27
C ALA A 13 20.85 -69.44 33.10
N LYS A 14 19.85 -70.10 32.46
CA LYS A 14 19.42 -71.52 32.26
C LYS A 14 18.86 -72.18 33.54
N GLU A 15 17.76 -72.95 33.56
CA GLU A 15 16.73 -73.32 32.54
C GLU A 15 15.47 -73.89 33.27
N SER A 16 14.51 -74.49 32.53
CA SER A 16 13.23 -75.13 32.97
C SER A 16 12.10 -74.17 33.41
N ARG A 17 10.80 -74.34 33.06
CA ARG A 17 9.87 -75.48 32.79
C ARG A 17 9.27 -76.09 34.08
N ASP A 18 7.97 -76.40 34.19
CA ASP A 18 6.81 -76.37 33.27
C ASP A 18 5.49 -76.25 34.07
N SER A 19 4.34 -75.96 33.41
CA SER A 19 3.06 -76.72 33.51
C SER A 19 1.71 -75.93 33.58
N VAL A 20 0.78 -76.25 32.65
CA VAL A 20 -0.65 -76.67 32.89
C VAL A 20 -1.65 -75.64 33.49
N LYS A 21 -2.89 -75.38 33.02
CA LYS A 21 -3.88 -75.91 32.01
C LYS A 21 -4.73 -74.71 31.50
N SER A 22 -5.57 -74.72 30.44
CA SER A 22 -6.70 -75.64 30.11
C SER A 22 -7.15 -75.58 28.61
N ASN A 23 -8.27 -76.20 28.23
CA ASN A 23 -8.77 -76.53 26.86
C ASN A 23 -10.34 -76.53 26.86
N LYS A 24 -11.18 -76.54 25.79
CA LYS A 24 -11.14 -76.74 24.30
C LYS A 24 -12.54 -76.29 23.69
N PRO A 25 -12.94 -76.42 22.38
CA PRO A 25 -12.19 -77.00 21.24
C PRO A 25 -12.21 -76.41 19.79
N GLN A 26 -13.35 -76.09 19.17
CA GLN A 26 -13.62 -76.44 17.74
C GLN A 26 -13.87 -75.24 16.79
N LYS A 27 -13.64 -75.22 15.45
CA LYS A 27 -13.65 -76.19 14.29
C LYS A 27 -15.08 -76.48 13.75
N VAL A 28 -15.40 -76.51 12.43
CA VAL A 28 -14.67 -76.55 11.12
C VAL A 28 -15.44 -75.65 10.09
N ILE A 29 -14.95 -75.24 8.90
CA ILE A 29 -14.76 -75.93 7.59
C ILE A 29 -13.87 -75.05 6.65
N LEU A 30 -13.28 -75.64 5.59
CA LEU A 30 -12.35 -75.09 4.55
C LEU A 30 -12.85 -75.50 3.13
N PRO A 31 -12.21 -75.21 1.96
CA PRO A 31 -10.92 -74.55 1.63
C PRO A 31 -11.16 -73.27 0.73
N GLN A 32 -10.40 -72.74 -0.25
CA GLN A 32 -9.21 -73.12 -1.06
C GLN A 32 -8.18 -71.96 -1.29
N THR A 33 -7.99 -71.48 -2.53
CA THR A 33 -6.76 -70.85 -3.08
C THR A 33 -7.13 -69.75 -4.12
N ASP A 34 -6.26 -68.88 -4.67
CA ASP A 34 -4.82 -68.98 -4.96
C ASP A 34 -4.02 -67.65 -4.91
N ALA A 35 -2.70 -67.69 -5.13
CA ALA A 35 -1.73 -66.68 -4.68
C ALA A 35 -1.35 -65.52 -5.65
N LYS A 36 -0.93 -64.36 -5.09
CA LYS A 36 0.37 -63.67 -5.37
C LYS A 36 0.62 -62.36 -4.59
N LYS A 37 1.85 -62.25 -4.03
CA LYS A 37 2.71 -61.10 -3.61
C LYS A 37 2.13 -59.75 -3.10
N PRO A 38 2.82 -59.08 -2.16
CA PRO A 38 2.40 -57.78 -1.61
C PRO A 38 2.63 -56.61 -2.59
N ILE A 39 1.77 -55.60 -2.49
CA ILE A 39 1.86 -54.33 -3.21
C ILE A 39 2.44 -53.25 -2.28
N GLN A 40 3.37 -52.45 -2.78
CA GLN A 40 3.81 -51.22 -2.12
C GLN A 40 2.76 -50.12 -2.32
N THR A 41 2.13 -49.64 -1.25
CA THR A 41 1.42 -48.37 -1.26
C THR A 41 2.43 -47.24 -1.05
N LYS A 42 2.40 -46.22 -1.92
CA LYS A 42 3.20 -45.01 -1.79
C LYS A 42 2.37 -43.94 -1.09
N ASP A 43 2.93 -43.32 -0.05
CA ASP A 43 2.42 -42.06 0.50
C ASP A 43 3.15 -40.87 -0.16
N GLU A 44 2.63 -40.39 -1.29
CA GLU A 44 3.05 -39.12 -1.92
C GLU A 44 1.84 -38.44 -2.60
N ASP A 45 0.96 -37.83 -1.80
CA ASP A 45 -0.08 -36.90 -2.28
C ASP A 45 0.25 -35.46 -1.86
N ILE A 46 1.36 -34.93 -2.40
CA ILE A 46 1.69 -33.51 -2.36
C ILE A 46 1.17 -32.87 -3.65
N ILE A 47 0.20 -31.97 -3.53
CA ILE A 47 -0.34 -31.15 -4.62
C ILE A 47 0.39 -29.79 -4.56
N VAL A 48 1.37 -29.43 -5.39
CA VAL A 48 1.59 -29.57 -6.84
C VAL A 48 0.58 -28.78 -7.70
N ILE A 49 1.14 -27.90 -8.53
CA ILE A 49 0.46 -26.86 -9.31
C ILE A 49 -0.64 -27.44 -10.20
N SER A 50 -1.84 -26.88 -10.12
CA SER A 50 -3.00 -27.30 -10.95
C SER A 50 -2.85 -26.83 -12.40
N GLN A 51 -2.18 -27.62 -13.24
CA GLN A 51 -2.31 -27.54 -14.69
C GLN A 51 -3.43 -28.48 -15.15
N LYS A 52 -4.52 -27.93 -15.70
CA LYS A 52 -5.55 -28.73 -16.38
C LYS A 52 -5.20 -28.87 -17.87
N PRO A 53 -5.27 -30.07 -18.47
CA PRO A 53 -5.15 -30.23 -19.91
C PRO A 53 -6.35 -29.59 -20.65
N PRO A 54 -6.17 -29.13 -21.90
CA PRO A 54 -7.21 -28.42 -22.63
C PRO A 54 -8.35 -29.35 -23.08
N LEU A 55 -9.56 -29.13 -22.56
CA LEU A 55 -10.78 -29.75 -23.06
C LEU A 55 -11.18 -29.15 -24.41
N GLN A 56 -11.44 -30.00 -25.40
CA GLN A 56 -11.96 -29.57 -26.71
C GLN A 56 -13.41 -29.09 -26.59
N LEU A 57 -13.63 -27.79 -26.78
CA LEU A 57 -14.97 -27.22 -27.00
C LEU A 57 -15.09 -26.71 -28.44
N LYS A 58 -16.12 -27.18 -29.15
CA LYS A 58 -16.37 -26.86 -30.56
C LYS A 58 -17.10 -25.52 -30.68
N GLY A 59 -16.50 -24.59 -31.42
CA GLY A 59 -17.24 -23.57 -32.20
C GLY A 59 -17.79 -22.35 -31.45
N ALA A 60 -16.95 -21.33 -31.27
CA ALA A 60 -17.39 -19.94 -31.18
C ALA A 60 -16.48 -19.05 -32.06
N ARG A 61 -17.00 -17.94 -32.60
CA ARG A 61 -16.39 -17.22 -33.74
C ARG A 61 -15.08 -16.52 -33.38
N VAL A 62 -14.06 -16.72 -34.23
CA VAL A 62 -12.78 -16.01 -34.18
C VAL A 62 -12.92 -14.60 -34.76
N ALA A 63 -12.28 -13.61 -34.13
CA ALA A 63 -11.95 -12.32 -34.75
C ALA A 63 -10.45 -12.30 -35.09
N HIS A 64 -10.08 -11.82 -36.27
CA HIS A 64 -8.72 -11.98 -36.80
C HIS A 64 -7.67 -11.12 -36.07
N HIS A 65 -6.54 -11.75 -35.75
CA HIS A 65 -5.28 -11.07 -35.47
C HIS A 65 -4.54 -10.81 -36.81
N PRO A 66 -4.17 -9.56 -37.15
CA PRO A 66 -3.26 -9.31 -38.27
C PRO A 66 -1.84 -9.73 -37.87
N THR A 67 -1.23 -10.61 -38.65
CA THR A 67 0.22 -10.85 -38.59
C THR A 67 0.89 -9.84 -39.53
N VAL A 68 1.90 -9.12 -39.06
CA VAL A 68 2.71 -8.20 -39.90
C VAL A 68 4.17 -8.61 -39.82
N ALA A 69 4.74 -8.94 -40.97
CA ALA A 69 6.13 -9.39 -41.11
C ALA A 69 7.13 -8.22 -41.13
N ASN A 70 8.42 -8.57 -41.16
CA ASN A 70 9.58 -7.68 -41.14
C ASN A 70 9.44 -6.37 -41.95
N VAL A 71 9.71 -5.24 -41.29
CA VAL A 71 10.04 -3.94 -41.89
C VAL A 71 11.29 -3.42 -41.16
N PRO A 72 12.35 -2.98 -41.86
CA PRO A 72 13.70 -2.92 -41.28
C PRO A 72 13.89 -1.87 -40.18
N THR A 73 14.58 -2.28 -39.12
CA THR A 73 14.96 -1.43 -37.99
C THR A 73 16.23 -0.62 -38.29
N ILE A 74 16.09 0.68 -38.58
CA ILE A 74 17.12 1.74 -38.43
C ILE A 74 16.45 3.11 -38.73
N LYS A 75 17.02 4.24 -38.27
CA LYS A 75 16.51 5.64 -38.39
C LYS A 75 15.27 6.06 -37.57
N ARG A 76 14.62 5.19 -36.77
CA ARG A 76 13.51 5.61 -35.87
C ARG A 76 13.94 6.12 -34.48
N LYS A 77 15.16 5.84 -34.01
CA LYS A 77 15.62 6.18 -32.65
C LYS A 77 15.85 7.69 -32.40
N THR A 78 16.30 8.45 -33.39
CA THR A 78 16.50 9.92 -33.26
C THR A 78 15.16 10.66 -33.22
N LEU A 79 14.33 10.49 -34.26
CA LEU A 79 13.07 11.22 -34.44
C LEU A 79 12.12 11.19 -33.23
N LEU A 80 12.11 10.10 -32.44
CA LEU A 80 11.27 10.01 -31.25
C LEU A 80 11.85 10.83 -30.08
N LYS A 81 13.17 10.88 -29.93
CA LYS A 81 13.86 11.69 -28.92
C LYS A 81 13.69 13.18 -29.24
N ASP A 82 13.94 13.55 -30.49
CA ASP A 82 13.80 14.92 -31.01
C ASP A 82 12.36 15.47 -30.80
N GLN A 83 11.33 14.63 -31.02
CA GLN A 83 9.93 14.99 -30.80
C GLN A 83 9.53 15.17 -29.33
N ILE A 84 10.22 14.50 -28.39
CA ILE A 84 9.99 14.67 -26.95
C ILE A 84 10.60 16.00 -26.49
N GLU A 85 11.85 16.27 -26.85
CA GLU A 85 12.55 17.53 -26.50
C GLU A 85 11.86 18.76 -27.14
N ALA A 86 11.39 18.66 -28.39
CA ALA A 86 10.64 19.73 -29.04
C ALA A 86 9.31 20.06 -28.35
N ARG A 87 8.61 19.04 -27.82
CA ARG A 87 7.34 19.24 -27.08
C ARG A 87 7.53 19.87 -25.71
N GLN A 88 8.65 19.60 -25.04
CA GLN A 88 8.98 20.24 -23.76
C GLN A 88 9.20 21.76 -23.95
N LYS A 89 9.87 22.17 -25.03
CA LYS A 89 10.07 23.61 -25.35
C LYS A 89 8.78 24.32 -25.76
N ALA A 90 7.83 23.62 -26.40
CA ALA A 90 6.54 24.20 -26.80
C ALA A 90 5.62 24.57 -25.62
N ALA A 91 5.83 24.01 -24.43
CA ALA A 91 5.00 24.28 -23.25
C ALA A 91 5.29 25.66 -22.59
N ALA A 92 6.35 26.36 -23.00
CA ALA A 92 6.85 27.58 -22.35
C ALA A 92 6.29 28.91 -22.92
N SER A 93 5.30 28.88 -23.82
CA SER A 93 4.81 30.08 -24.53
C SER A 93 3.28 30.20 -24.49
N THR A 94 2.75 30.95 -23.52
CA THR A 94 1.31 31.28 -23.42
C THR A 94 1.05 32.76 -23.70
N ASN A 95 0.27 33.06 -24.75
CA ASN A 95 -0.40 34.34 -24.95
C ASN A 95 -1.84 34.10 -25.45
N PRO A 96 -2.88 34.73 -24.87
CA PRO A 96 -4.27 34.50 -25.24
C PRO A 96 -4.73 35.41 -26.41
N PRO A 97 -5.63 34.92 -27.30
CA PRO A 97 -6.31 35.77 -28.28
C PRO A 97 -7.46 36.58 -27.65
N PRO A 98 -7.86 37.74 -28.25
CA PRO A 98 -8.82 38.66 -27.66
C PRO A 98 -10.30 38.29 -27.88
N SER A 99 -11.17 38.91 -27.08
CA SER A 99 -12.63 38.77 -27.15
C SER A 99 -13.30 39.65 -28.21
N SER A 100 -14.31 39.13 -28.91
CA SER A 100 -15.20 39.90 -29.79
C SER A 100 -16.69 39.66 -29.45
N SER A 101 -17.48 40.73 -29.38
CA SER A 101 -18.89 40.71 -28.94
C SER A 101 -19.91 40.71 -30.08
N THR A 102 -21.00 39.95 -29.94
CA THR A 102 -22.22 40.08 -30.77
C THR A 102 -23.48 39.99 -29.91
N LYS A 103 -24.58 40.66 -30.31
CA LYS A 103 -25.82 40.82 -29.55
C LYS A 103 -26.98 39.93 -30.05
N GLN A 104 -27.87 39.54 -29.13
CA GLN A 104 -29.31 39.24 -29.35
C GLN A 104 -29.61 38.02 -30.28
N GLN A 105 -30.79 37.38 -30.27
CA GLN A 105 -32.15 37.78 -29.87
C GLN A 105 -32.89 36.75 -28.99
N SER A 106 -34.10 37.12 -28.57
CA SER A 106 -35.02 36.38 -27.69
C SER A 106 -36.12 35.61 -28.43
N LEU A 107 -36.65 34.56 -27.82
CA LEU A 107 -38.04 34.12 -28.01
C LEU A 107 -38.75 33.98 -26.66
N ILE A 108 -40.05 34.26 -26.65
CA ILE A 108 -40.92 34.32 -25.47
C ILE A 108 -42.09 33.36 -25.68
N THR A 109 -42.42 32.54 -24.68
CA THR A 109 -43.73 31.88 -24.54
C THR A 109 -44.25 32.05 -23.11
N SER A 110 -45.56 31.96 -22.92
CA SER A 110 -46.28 32.68 -21.86
C SER A 110 -46.64 31.86 -20.62
N SER A 111 -46.82 32.60 -19.52
CA SER A 111 -47.19 32.14 -18.18
C SER A 111 -48.64 31.62 -18.06
N PHE A 112 -48.87 30.69 -17.12
CA PHE A 112 -50.12 30.60 -16.38
C PHE A 112 -49.86 30.28 -14.89
N ASN A 113 -50.47 31.06 -14.00
CA ASN A 113 -50.45 30.87 -12.54
C ASN A 113 -51.88 30.66 -12.02
N LYS A 114 -52.12 29.59 -11.23
CA LYS A 114 -53.21 29.55 -10.22
C LYS A 114 -53.09 28.33 -9.28
N GLY A 115 -53.29 28.57 -7.98
CA GLY A 115 -53.34 27.54 -6.93
C GLY A 115 -53.16 28.16 -5.55
N SER A 116 -54.19 28.13 -4.70
CA SER A 116 -54.21 28.88 -3.44
C SER A 116 -53.67 28.11 -2.23
N ALA A 117 -53.24 28.88 -1.24
CA ALA A 117 -52.56 28.51 0.00
C ALA A 117 -53.20 27.40 0.86
N ARG A 118 -52.38 26.87 1.78
CA ARG A 118 -52.82 26.45 3.12
C ARG A 118 -51.95 27.12 4.18
N VAL A 119 -52.59 27.59 5.25
CA VAL A 119 -51.95 28.24 6.40
C VAL A 119 -51.61 27.19 7.46
N ALA A 120 -50.47 27.35 8.15
CA ALA A 120 -50.13 26.61 9.37
C ALA A 120 -50.10 27.57 10.57
N HIS A 121 -50.46 27.08 11.76
CA HIS A 121 -50.70 27.92 12.94
C HIS A 121 -49.45 28.57 13.52
N VAL A 122 -49.60 29.81 13.98
CA VAL A 122 -48.61 30.56 14.78
C VAL A 122 -48.98 30.45 16.26
N PRO A 123 -48.10 29.91 17.13
CA PRO A 123 -48.22 30.06 18.58
C PRO A 123 -47.84 31.49 19.00
N LYS A 124 -48.67 32.14 19.82
CA LYS A 124 -48.33 33.44 20.43
C LYS A 124 -47.32 33.24 21.57
N SER A 125 -46.33 34.12 21.67
CA SER A 125 -45.51 34.31 22.88
C SER A 125 -45.29 35.81 23.12
N ALA A 126 -45.13 36.19 24.39
CA ALA A 126 -45.09 37.59 24.85
C ALA A 126 -43.64 38.13 24.89
N PRO A 127 -43.43 39.46 24.79
CA PRO A 127 -42.09 40.04 24.74
C PRO A 127 -41.38 40.02 26.10
N VAL A 128 -40.30 39.23 26.21
CA VAL A 128 -39.38 39.26 27.35
C VAL A 128 -38.05 39.87 26.91
N LYS A 129 -37.69 41.03 27.50
CA LYS A 129 -36.33 41.58 27.40
C LYS A 129 -35.49 41.06 28.56
N SER A 130 -34.48 40.25 28.28
CA SER A 130 -33.31 40.10 29.16
C SER A 130 -32.08 39.65 28.36
N LYS A 131 -30.88 39.92 28.87
CA LYS A 131 -29.62 39.61 28.20
C LYS A 131 -29.29 38.12 28.36
N LEU A 132 -29.05 37.42 27.26
CA LEU A 132 -28.19 36.23 27.26
C LEU A 132 -27.00 36.49 26.34
N SER A 133 -25.81 36.13 26.80
CA SER A 133 -24.65 35.91 25.92
C SER A 133 -24.93 34.73 25.01
N GLU A 134 -24.56 34.82 23.73
CA GLU A 134 -24.78 33.73 22.78
C GLU A 134 -24.08 32.44 23.23
N PRO A 135 -24.75 31.27 23.20
CA PRO A 135 -24.07 30.00 23.38
C PRO A 135 -23.12 29.77 22.20
N PRO A 136 -21.99 29.07 22.38
CA PRO A 136 -20.98 28.90 21.33
C PRO A 136 -21.59 28.22 20.11
N THR A 137 -21.70 28.98 19.01
CA THR A 137 -22.39 28.57 17.78
C THR A 137 -21.75 27.29 17.24
N LYS A 138 -22.49 26.18 17.28
CA LYS A 138 -22.02 24.91 16.72
C LYS A 138 -22.06 25.01 15.18
N PRO A 139 -20.94 24.81 14.47
CA PRO A 139 -20.91 24.95 13.03
C PRO A 139 -21.85 23.95 12.36
N SER A 140 -22.61 24.42 11.37
CA SER A 140 -23.61 23.64 10.63
C SER A 140 -23.39 23.73 9.12
N LEU A 141 -23.79 22.71 8.37
CA LEU A 141 -23.60 22.65 6.92
C LEU A 141 -24.59 23.57 6.18
N LYS A 142 -24.13 24.34 5.18
CA LYS A 142 -24.97 25.24 4.37
C LYS A 142 -26.02 24.50 3.52
N ASP A 143 -25.73 23.25 3.18
CA ASP A 143 -26.67 22.33 2.52
C ASP A 143 -26.66 21.00 3.30
N SER A 144 -27.81 20.57 3.82
CA SER A 144 -27.98 19.28 4.51
C SER A 144 -28.39 18.13 3.59
N ASN A 145 -28.75 18.42 2.33
CA ASN A 145 -29.55 17.54 1.48
C ASN A 145 -28.76 16.90 0.32
N SER A 146 -27.51 17.32 0.08
CA SER A 146 -26.64 16.69 -0.93
C SER A 146 -26.46 15.19 -0.70
N ARG A 147 -26.92 14.40 -1.69
CA ARG A 147 -26.73 12.94 -1.76
C ARG A 147 -25.32 12.52 -2.18
N LYS A 148 -24.41 13.46 -2.50
CA LYS A 148 -23.04 13.14 -2.99
C LYS A 148 -22.16 12.53 -1.90
N VAL A 149 -22.22 13.07 -0.68
CA VAL A 149 -21.35 12.71 0.45
C VAL A 149 -22.19 12.73 1.73
N PRO A 150 -22.18 11.68 2.58
CA PRO A 150 -23.02 11.62 3.78
C PRO A 150 -22.82 12.80 4.73
N VAL A 151 -23.92 13.33 5.26
CA VAL A 151 -23.96 14.51 6.15
C VAL A 151 -22.97 14.38 7.33
N GLN A 152 -22.87 13.21 7.94
CA GLN A 152 -21.93 12.94 9.04
C GLN A 152 -20.45 13.15 8.64
N VAL A 153 -20.08 12.80 7.41
CA VAL A 153 -18.70 12.95 6.90
C VAL A 153 -18.40 14.43 6.65
N ARG A 154 -19.36 15.14 6.05
CA ARG A 154 -19.25 16.57 5.78
C ARG A 154 -19.18 17.39 7.07
N GLN A 155 -19.95 17.02 8.10
CA GLN A 155 -19.89 17.67 9.41
C GLN A 155 -18.51 17.50 10.06
N ARG A 156 -17.93 16.29 10.09
CA ARG A 156 -16.55 16.06 10.59
C ARG A 156 -15.51 16.89 9.84
N ILE A 157 -15.71 17.10 8.53
CA ILE A 157 -14.87 17.95 7.68
C ILE A 157 -15.03 19.43 8.05
N LEU A 158 -16.25 19.91 8.24
CA LEU A 158 -16.52 21.27 8.69
C LEU A 158 -15.90 21.53 10.08
N ASP A 159 -16.06 20.59 11.01
CA ASP A 159 -15.49 20.65 12.36
C ASP A 159 -13.95 20.72 12.31
N LYS A 160 -13.30 19.97 11.40
CA LYS A 160 -11.85 20.06 11.13
C LYS A 160 -11.45 21.42 10.52
N LEU A 161 -12.13 21.89 9.48
CA LEU A 161 -11.85 23.18 8.83
C LEU A 161 -11.96 24.35 9.82
N VAL A 162 -12.97 24.37 10.67
CA VAL A 162 -13.11 25.37 11.75
C VAL A 162 -11.95 25.28 12.75
N THR A 163 -11.50 24.08 13.10
CA THR A 163 -10.38 23.87 14.04
C THR A 163 -9.05 24.41 13.47
N GLU A 164 -8.82 24.28 12.17
CA GLU A 164 -7.65 24.85 11.50
C GLU A 164 -7.76 26.38 11.33
N PHE A 165 -8.90 26.91 10.84
CA PHE A 165 -9.07 28.34 10.59
C PHE A 165 -9.08 29.20 11.87
N VAL A 166 -9.50 28.66 13.02
CA VAL A 166 -9.42 29.35 14.33
C VAL A 166 -7.97 29.70 14.73
N GLN A 167 -6.95 29.09 14.12
CA GLN A 167 -5.54 29.48 14.33
C GLN A 167 -5.16 30.81 13.64
N PHE A 168 -6.03 31.37 12.79
CA PHE A 168 -5.72 32.52 11.93
C PHE A 168 -6.68 33.70 12.07
N MET A 169 -7.95 33.43 12.41
CA MET A 169 -9.04 34.41 12.42
C MET A 169 -10.03 34.15 13.58
N PRO A 170 -10.87 35.13 13.96
CA PRO A 170 -11.90 34.95 14.98
C PRO A 170 -12.82 33.75 14.72
N ARG A 171 -13.39 33.17 15.79
CA ARG A 171 -14.20 31.94 15.69
C ARG A 171 -15.46 32.10 14.83
N SER A 172 -16.09 33.29 14.84
CA SER A 172 -17.20 33.65 13.94
C SER A 172 -16.80 33.47 12.47
N ASP A 173 -15.66 34.05 12.13
CA ASP A 173 -15.18 34.22 10.77
C ASP A 173 -14.64 32.87 10.26
N ALA A 174 -13.94 32.13 11.12
CA ALA A 174 -13.52 30.75 10.87
C ALA A 174 -14.71 29.81 10.58
N ILE A 175 -15.84 29.98 11.28
CA ILE A 175 -17.07 29.22 10.99
C ILE A 175 -17.64 29.60 9.63
N ALA A 176 -17.78 30.89 9.33
CA ALA A 176 -18.29 31.35 8.04
C ALA A 176 -17.41 30.88 6.86
N THR A 177 -16.08 31.08 6.95
CA THR A 177 -15.13 30.65 5.92
C THR A 177 -15.12 29.14 5.74
N ALA A 178 -15.15 28.35 6.83
CA ALA A 178 -15.23 26.89 6.73
C ALA A 178 -16.55 26.41 6.08
N GLN A 179 -17.66 27.09 6.36
CA GLN A 179 -18.96 26.80 5.75
C GLN A 179 -19.02 27.13 4.25
N ASP A 180 -18.32 28.17 3.79
CA ASP A 180 -18.22 28.53 2.37
C ASP A 180 -17.27 27.60 1.60
N GLU A 181 -16.07 27.35 2.12
CA GLU A 181 -15.09 26.43 1.52
C GLU A 181 -15.63 24.99 1.41
N GLU A 182 -16.31 24.47 2.43
CA GLU A 182 -16.94 23.14 2.39
C GLU A 182 -17.97 23.03 1.27
N TYR A 183 -18.79 24.07 1.10
CA TYR A 183 -19.85 24.11 0.09
C TYR A 183 -19.30 24.28 -1.34
N ASP A 184 -18.27 25.12 -1.52
CA ASP A 184 -17.57 25.27 -2.79
C ASP A 184 -16.89 23.96 -3.22
N MET A 185 -16.19 23.28 -2.29
CA MET A 185 -15.61 21.96 -2.57
C MET A 185 -16.67 20.90 -2.90
N LEU A 186 -17.82 20.91 -2.20
CA LEU A 186 -18.94 20.00 -2.47
C LEU A 186 -19.56 20.21 -3.85
N THR A 187 -19.73 21.46 -4.29
CA THR A 187 -20.33 21.77 -5.60
C THR A 187 -19.39 21.37 -6.73
N LYS A 188 -18.12 21.79 -6.66
CA LYS A 188 -17.05 21.48 -7.64
C LYS A 188 -16.75 19.99 -7.76
N SER A 189 -16.81 19.24 -6.66
CA SER A 189 -16.40 17.83 -6.64
C SER A 189 -17.43 16.88 -7.28
N ALA A 190 -16.96 16.06 -8.22
CA ALA A 190 -17.77 15.01 -8.87
C ALA A 190 -17.80 13.67 -8.12
N THR A 191 -16.88 13.43 -7.17
CA THR A 191 -16.77 12.17 -6.41
C THR A 191 -16.43 12.45 -4.94
N ARG A 192 -16.73 11.49 -4.05
CA ARG A 192 -16.37 11.56 -2.63
C ARG A 192 -14.86 11.73 -2.42
N THR A 193 -14.04 10.92 -3.09
CA THR A 193 -12.58 10.97 -2.98
C THR A 193 -12.04 12.34 -3.41
N GLY A 194 -12.52 12.87 -4.55
CA GLY A 194 -12.10 14.20 -5.02
C GLY A 194 -12.50 15.34 -4.06
N TYR A 195 -13.67 15.24 -3.41
CA TYR A 195 -14.08 16.16 -2.35
C TYR A 195 -13.14 16.08 -1.14
N CYS A 196 -12.86 14.87 -0.65
CA CYS A 196 -11.94 14.66 0.47
C CYS A 196 -10.52 15.17 0.17
N SER A 197 -9.98 14.93 -1.04
CA SER A 197 -8.66 15.45 -1.41
C SER A 197 -8.64 16.97 -1.55
N SER A 198 -9.68 17.58 -2.11
CA SER A 198 -9.76 19.05 -2.23
C SER A 198 -9.83 19.72 -0.85
N VAL A 199 -10.59 19.15 0.09
CA VAL A 199 -10.64 19.56 1.50
C VAL A 199 -9.29 19.35 2.20
N SER A 200 -8.65 18.20 2.01
CA SER A 200 -7.34 17.89 2.58
C SER A 200 -6.29 18.91 2.12
N GLY A 201 -6.34 19.32 0.85
CA GLY A 201 -5.46 20.35 0.29
C GLY A 201 -5.74 21.78 0.78
N ILE A 202 -6.93 22.07 1.33
CA ILE A 202 -7.17 23.32 2.09
C ILE A 202 -6.54 23.21 3.48
N ILE A 203 -6.76 22.10 4.17
CA ILE A 203 -6.22 21.82 5.51
C ILE A 203 -4.68 21.86 5.50
N GLN A 204 -4.03 21.22 4.54
CA GLN A 204 -2.58 21.20 4.40
C GLN A 204 -2.00 22.61 4.20
N ARG A 205 -2.46 23.36 3.20
CA ARG A 205 -2.01 24.75 2.96
C ARG A 205 -2.22 25.64 4.19
N THR A 206 -3.30 25.41 4.94
CA THR A 206 -3.57 26.09 6.21
C THR A 206 -2.52 25.72 7.27
N ARG A 207 -2.24 24.42 7.48
CA ARG A 207 -1.19 23.94 8.39
C ARG A 207 0.21 24.48 8.03
N GLU A 208 0.54 24.56 6.74
CA GLU A 208 1.79 25.15 6.24
C GLU A 208 1.91 26.64 6.59
N MET A 209 0.83 27.43 6.42
CA MET A 209 0.79 28.83 6.85
C MET A 209 0.94 28.99 8.37
N ALA A 210 0.41 28.05 9.17
CA ALA A 210 0.58 28.06 10.63
C ALA A 210 2.05 27.82 11.02
N ASN A 211 2.69 26.84 10.37
CA ASN A 211 4.08 26.49 10.64
C ASN A 211 5.05 27.61 10.21
N ASN A 212 4.78 28.28 9.08
CA ASN A 212 5.55 29.45 8.65
C ASN A 212 5.36 30.69 9.56
N ARG A 213 4.19 30.84 10.21
CA ARG A 213 3.96 31.83 11.29
C ARG A 213 4.65 31.46 12.63
N LYS A 214 5.07 30.20 12.82
CA LYS A 214 5.82 29.75 14.00
C LYS A 214 7.33 29.91 13.81
N SER A 215 7.86 29.66 12.60
CA SER A 215 9.28 29.85 12.29
C SER A 215 9.70 31.32 12.24
N SER A 216 8.82 32.22 11.81
CA SER A 216 9.06 33.68 11.74
C SER A 216 9.02 34.42 13.10
N LYS A 217 9.01 33.71 14.23
CA LYS A 217 9.09 34.30 15.58
C LYS A 217 10.51 34.51 16.11
N SER A 218 11.54 34.18 15.33
CA SER A 218 12.93 34.54 15.61
C SER A 218 13.42 35.62 14.62
N SER A 219 13.81 36.79 15.15
CA SER A 219 14.15 38.03 14.42
C SER A 219 12.97 38.79 13.79
N ALA A 220 13.15 40.11 13.59
CA ALA A 220 12.08 41.08 13.35
C ALA A 220 11.74 41.30 11.86
N PRO A 221 10.53 41.80 11.52
CA PRO A 221 10.09 41.92 10.13
C PRO A 221 10.72 43.13 9.42
N GLY A 222 11.72 42.87 8.57
CA GLY A 222 12.23 43.82 7.57
C GLY A 222 12.28 43.16 6.19
N ILE A 223 11.29 43.43 5.34
CA ILE A 223 11.30 42.95 3.94
C ILE A 223 12.29 43.80 3.16
N SER A 224 13.35 43.18 2.62
CA SER A 224 14.35 43.93 1.85
C SER A 224 13.88 44.21 0.42
N HIS A 225 14.28 45.35 -0.14
CA HIS A 225 14.01 45.70 -1.55
C HIS A 225 14.66 44.69 -2.53
N LEU A 226 15.65 43.92 -2.09
CA LEU A 226 16.31 42.89 -2.89
C LEU A 226 15.43 41.64 -3.08
N ASP A 227 14.50 41.37 -2.16
CA ASP A 227 13.61 40.20 -2.23
C ASP A 227 12.38 40.45 -3.11
N LEU A 228 12.02 41.72 -3.33
CA LEU A 228 11.04 42.15 -4.33
C LEU A 228 11.57 42.11 -5.78
N LEU A 229 12.87 41.96 -5.99
CA LEU A 229 13.52 41.95 -7.32
C LEU A 229 13.91 40.55 -7.83
N LYS A 230 13.72 39.49 -7.02
CA LYS A 230 13.99 38.10 -7.42
C LYS A 230 12.78 37.52 -8.14
N GLY A 231 12.87 37.45 -9.48
CA GLY A 231 11.85 36.84 -10.32
C GLY A 231 11.72 35.31 -10.15
N ARG A 232 10.78 34.72 -10.91
CA ARG A 232 10.65 33.25 -11.03
C ARG A 232 11.97 32.65 -11.55
N HIS A 233 12.23 31.37 -11.22
CA HIS A 233 13.47 30.62 -11.49
C HIS A 233 14.68 30.89 -10.58
N ALA A 234 14.46 31.42 -9.36
CA ALA A 234 15.47 31.44 -8.28
C ALA A 234 15.47 30.13 -7.45
N GLY A 235 15.47 28.96 -8.11
CA GLY A 235 15.42 27.64 -7.45
C GLY A 235 16.09 26.49 -8.21
N GLU A 236 16.65 26.76 -9.39
CA GLU A 236 17.39 25.77 -10.18
C GLU A 236 18.90 25.90 -9.91
N ILE A 237 19.38 25.21 -8.87
CA ILE A 237 20.69 24.55 -8.73
C ILE A 237 20.72 23.86 -7.35
N SER A 238 21.25 22.64 -7.32
CA SER A 238 21.17 21.75 -6.16
C SER A 238 22.27 21.98 -5.12
N ILE A 239 21.94 21.70 -3.85
CA ILE A 239 22.79 21.07 -2.83
C ILE A 239 21.85 20.40 -1.82
N GLY A 240 22.15 19.15 -1.43
CA GLY A 240 21.36 18.43 -0.44
C GLY A 240 21.57 19.01 0.96
N VAL A 241 20.47 19.37 1.63
CA VAL A 241 20.46 19.71 3.06
C VAL A 241 19.37 18.90 3.72
N ASN A 242 19.74 18.07 4.70
CA ASN A 242 18.80 17.27 5.49
C ASN A 242 17.72 18.18 6.09
N LYS A 243 16.48 18.06 5.61
CA LYS A 243 15.33 18.69 6.26
C LYS A 243 15.22 18.09 7.66
N HIS A 244 15.54 18.87 8.68
CA HIS A 244 15.19 18.52 10.05
C HIS A 244 13.68 18.23 10.13
N VAL A 245 13.33 16.98 10.37
CA VAL A 245 11.95 16.54 10.65
C VAL A 245 11.53 17.21 11.97
N LYS A 246 10.89 18.38 11.86
CA LYS A 246 10.42 19.13 13.04
C LYS A 246 9.22 18.41 13.63
N LYS A 247 9.36 17.96 14.88
CA LYS A 247 8.30 17.29 15.65
C LYS A 247 7.04 18.16 15.79
N ASN A 248 6.09 18.00 14.86
CA ASN A 248 4.68 18.31 15.08
C ASN A 248 3.98 17.02 15.54
N ALA A 249 4.37 16.54 16.72
CA ALA A 249 3.66 15.44 17.37
C ALA A 249 2.31 15.95 17.90
N GLU A 250 1.24 15.83 17.10
CA GLU A 250 -0.14 16.00 17.57
C GLU A 250 -0.47 14.87 18.57
N ARG A 251 -0.08 15.08 19.84
CA ARG A 251 -0.39 14.28 21.05
C ARG A 251 -0.73 12.82 20.77
N VAL A 252 0.31 12.03 20.49
CA VAL A 252 0.15 10.62 20.11
C VAL A 252 -0.19 9.78 21.33
N SER A 253 -1.33 9.07 21.22
CA SER A 253 -2.05 8.28 22.23
C SER A 253 -2.33 8.96 23.58
N GLU A 254 -3.61 8.94 24.00
CA GLU A 254 -4.00 9.18 25.40
C GLU A 254 -3.74 7.95 26.28
N TYR A 255 -3.42 6.80 25.65
CA TYR A 255 -3.09 5.51 26.26
C TYR A 255 -1.58 5.32 26.39
N SER A 256 -1.17 4.51 27.38
CA SER A 256 0.17 3.90 27.41
C SER A 256 0.34 2.84 26.31
N GLU A 257 1.59 2.48 26.03
CA GLU A 257 1.92 1.44 25.03
C GLU A 257 1.28 0.08 25.35
N ALA A 258 1.23 -0.29 26.63
CA ALA A 258 0.66 -1.57 27.07
C ALA A 258 -0.88 -1.60 26.92
N GLU A 259 -1.58 -0.56 27.37
CA GLU A 259 -3.04 -0.45 27.18
C GLU A 259 -3.42 -0.45 25.69
N LEU A 260 -2.60 0.21 24.86
CA LEU A 260 -2.77 0.20 23.42
C LEU A 260 -2.47 -1.18 22.81
N TYR A 261 -1.45 -1.89 23.29
CA TYR A 261 -1.10 -3.23 22.79
C TYR A 261 -2.26 -4.21 23.00
N GLU A 262 -2.77 -4.34 24.24
CA GLU A 262 -3.87 -5.27 24.54
C GLU A 262 -5.15 -4.89 23.75
N ALA A 263 -5.47 -3.58 23.68
CA ALA A 263 -6.65 -3.09 22.94
C ALA A 263 -6.57 -3.25 21.42
N LEU A 264 -5.36 -3.36 20.84
CA LEU A 264 -5.15 -3.69 19.44
C LEU A 264 -5.11 -5.22 19.22
N PHE A 265 -4.52 -5.96 20.15
CA PHE A 265 -4.37 -7.41 20.11
C PHE A 265 -5.73 -8.11 20.05
N ASP A 266 -6.62 -7.78 21.00
CA ASP A 266 -7.96 -8.38 21.12
C ASP A 266 -8.91 -8.01 19.96
N LYS A 267 -8.70 -6.87 19.31
CA LYS A 267 -9.65 -6.30 18.33
C LYS A 267 -9.28 -6.55 16.86
N TYR A 268 -8.00 -6.49 16.50
CA TYR A 268 -7.59 -6.25 15.10
C TYR A 268 -6.48 -7.16 14.56
N ILE A 269 -5.94 -8.08 15.36
CA ILE A 269 -4.94 -9.05 14.88
C ILE A 269 -5.58 -10.03 13.90
N MET A 270 -4.91 -10.24 12.77
CA MET A 270 -5.37 -11.15 11.74
C MET A 270 -5.26 -12.62 12.18
N THR A 271 -6.31 -13.40 11.95
CA THR A 271 -6.28 -14.85 12.19
C THR A 271 -5.39 -15.57 11.15
N ASN A 272 -4.97 -16.82 11.41
CA ASN A 272 -4.17 -17.58 10.44
C ASN A 272 -4.88 -17.74 9.08
N GLU A 273 -6.21 -17.87 9.09
CA GLU A 273 -7.05 -17.94 7.91
C GLU A 273 -7.04 -16.61 7.15
N GLN A 274 -7.14 -15.48 7.85
CA GLN A 274 -7.06 -14.14 7.26
C GLN A 274 -5.66 -13.83 6.71
N LEU A 275 -4.59 -14.26 7.40
CA LEU A 275 -3.21 -14.18 6.91
C LEU A 275 -3.08 -15.00 5.61
N GLU A 276 -3.56 -16.24 5.59
CA GLU A 276 -3.53 -17.09 4.40
C GLU A 276 -4.37 -16.51 3.24
N GLU A 277 -5.58 -16.00 3.50
CA GLU A 277 -6.46 -15.41 2.49
C GLU A 277 -5.90 -14.12 1.88
N ASN A 278 -5.22 -13.30 2.66
CA ASN A 278 -4.51 -12.12 2.16
C ASN A 278 -3.10 -12.45 1.62
N GLY A 279 -2.72 -13.74 1.62
CA GLY A 279 -1.49 -14.22 0.99
C GLY A 279 -0.22 -13.84 1.76
N TYR A 280 -0.27 -13.76 3.08
CA TYR A 280 0.93 -13.65 3.93
C TYR A 280 1.77 -14.94 3.87
N PRO A 281 3.09 -14.86 4.09
CA PRO A 281 3.96 -16.04 4.17
C PRO A 281 3.69 -16.81 5.47
N LEU A 282 3.34 -18.09 5.34
CA LEU A 282 3.10 -19.00 6.47
C LEU A 282 3.92 -20.29 6.27
N TRP A 283 4.41 -20.91 7.33
CA TRP A 283 5.14 -22.18 7.22
C TRP A 283 4.25 -23.31 6.70
N VAL A 284 4.79 -24.19 5.85
CA VAL A 284 4.13 -25.46 5.51
C VAL A 284 4.13 -26.39 6.72
N ASP A 285 5.24 -26.43 7.46
CA ASP A 285 5.42 -27.20 8.69
C ASP A 285 5.93 -26.26 9.79
N GLU A 286 5.11 -26.06 10.84
CA GLU A 286 5.38 -25.17 11.98
C GLU A 286 6.49 -25.67 12.91
N ILE A 287 6.93 -26.92 12.77
CA ILE A 287 8.05 -27.51 13.53
C ILE A 287 9.34 -27.40 12.70
N LYS A 288 9.27 -27.76 11.42
CA LYS A 288 10.44 -27.87 10.53
C LYS A 288 10.90 -26.52 9.95
N LYS A 289 9.96 -25.63 9.63
CA LYS A 289 10.20 -24.24 9.16
C LYS A 289 11.24 -24.10 8.03
N ASP A 290 11.19 -25.02 7.05
CA ASP A 290 12.10 -25.05 5.90
C ASP A 290 11.46 -24.54 4.58
N LEU A 291 10.14 -24.38 4.56
CA LEU A 291 9.39 -23.96 3.38
C LEU A 291 8.14 -23.17 3.79
N VAL A 292 7.94 -21.98 3.21
CA VAL A 292 6.68 -21.23 3.31
C VAL A 292 5.71 -21.54 2.17
N ARG A 293 4.41 -21.43 2.47
CA ARG A 293 3.33 -21.32 1.49
C ARG A 293 2.85 -19.88 1.41
N ILE A 294 2.54 -19.42 0.19
CA ILE A 294 1.98 -18.10 -0.10
C ILE A 294 0.79 -18.29 -1.05
N LYS A 295 -0.41 -17.92 -0.61
CA LYS A 295 -1.63 -17.94 -1.44
C LYS A 295 -1.59 -16.75 -2.42
N THR A 296 -1.72 -17.02 -3.71
CA THR A 296 -1.82 -15.98 -4.75
C THR A 296 -3.28 -15.58 -4.97
N SER A 297 -3.56 -14.29 -5.17
CA SER A 297 -4.92 -13.83 -5.49
C SER A 297 -5.38 -14.28 -6.90
N GLU A 298 -6.69 -14.19 -7.19
CA GLU A 298 -7.23 -14.49 -8.53
C GLU A 298 -6.75 -13.53 -9.63
N LEU A 299 -6.23 -12.34 -9.26
CA LEU A 299 -5.56 -11.44 -10.20
C LEU A 299 -4.13 -11.92 -10.45
N ASP A 300 -3.44 -12.35 -9.41
CA ASP A 300 -2.02 -12.70 -9.43
C ASP A 300 -1.73 -14.09 -9.99
N ALA A 301 -2.68 -15.02 -9.87
CA ALA A 301 -2.67 -16.31 -10.54
C ALA A 301 -2.58 -16.20 -12.09
N LYS A 302 -2.82 -15.01 -12.65
CA LYS A 302 -2.70 -14.70 -14.10
C LYS A 302 -1.36 -14.04 -14.47
N ASN A 303 -0.51 -13.74 -13.49
CA ASN A 303 0.74 -12.96 -13.66
C ASN A 303 2.01 -13.82 -13.63
N GLU A 304 1.91 -15.15 -13.50
CA GLU A 304 3.05 -16.10 -13.41
C GLU A 304 4.15 -15.67 -12.41
N LEU A 305 3.76 -15.27 -11.20
CA LEU A 305 4.66 -14.64 -10.22
C LEU A 305 5.87 -15.50 -9.78
N TYR A 306 5.83 -16.81 -9.96
CA TYR A 306 6.90 -17.72 -9.55
C TYR A 306 7.29 -18.66 -10.69
N VAL A 307 8.60 -18.84 -10.89
CA VAL A 307 9.18 -19.68 -11.96
C VAL A 307 10.25 -20.63 -11.45
N ASP A 308 10.45 -21.73 -12.18
CA ASP A 308 11.59 -22.64 -11.97
C ASP A 308 12.92 -21.85 -12.07
N PRO A 309 13.86 -22.02 -11.12
CA PRO A 309 15.16 -21.34 -11.11
C PRO A 309 15.96 -21.51 -12.42
N LYS A 310 15.78 -22.63 -13.13
CA LYS A 310 16.47 -22.96 -14.38
C LYS A 310 15.84 -22.30 -15.61
N ASN A 311 14.67 -21.69 -15.49
CA ASN A 311 14.02 -20.97 -16.59
C ASN A 311 14.57 -19.53 -16.66
N PRO A 312 15.30 -19.14 -17.72
CA PRO A 312 15.81 -17.76 -17.87
C PRO A 312 14.75 -16.77 -18.39
N SER A 313 13.55 -17.25 -18.76
CA SER A 313 12.51 -16.44 -19.36
C SER A 313 11.77 -15.60 -18.31
N ARG A 314 11.48 -14.35 -18.63
CA ARG A 314 10.70 -13.42 -17.78
C ARG A 314 9.71 -12.63 -18.63
N ILE A 315 8.63 -12.19 -18.01
CA ILE A 315 7.65 -11.27 -18.58
C ILE A 315 7.89 -9.90 -17.94
N CYS A 316 7.94 -8.84 -18.74
CA CYS A 316 8.11 -7.50 -18.23
C CYS A 316 6.82 -7.01 -17.57
N CYS A 317 6.87 -6.65 -16.28
CA CYS A 317 5.68 -6.21 -15.56
C CYS A 317 5.09 -4.90 -16.14
N ARG A 318 5.95 -4.05 -16.73
CA ARG A 318 5.63 -2.73 -17.33
C ARG A 318 5.04 -2.83 -18.74
N CYS A 319 5.74 -3.43 -19.70
CA CYS A 319 5.30 -3.46 -21.11
C CYS A 319 4.71 -4.82 -21.57
N LYS A 320 4.68 -5.83 -20.70
CA LYS A 320 4.20 -7.21 -20.94
C LYS A 320 4.95 -8.00 -22.03
N SER A 321 6.00 -7.45 -22.63
CA SER A 321 6.94 -8.19 -23.49
C SER A 321 7.67 -9.27 -22.71
N SER A 322 7.90 -10.44 -23.32
CA SER A 322 8.82 -11.44 -22.79
C SER A 322 10.27 -11.11 -23.12
N TYR A 323 11.18 -11.44 -22.21
CA TYR A 323 12.63 -11.26 -22.35
C TYR A 323 13.37 -12.39 -21.62
N ARG A 324 14.71 -12.39 -21.67
CA ARG A 324 15.55 -13.37 -20.98
C ARG A 324 16.61 -12.71 -20.11
N ILE A 325 16.90 -13.32 -18.98
CA ILE A 325 18.00 -12.98 -18.08
C ILE A 325 19.10 -14.03 -18.27
N LYS A 326 20.36 -13.60 -18.40
CA LYS A 326 21.48 -14.52 -18.57
C LYS A 326 21.97 -14.98 -17.20
N ILE A 327 21.51 -16.15 -16.79
CA ILE A 327 21.95 -16.85 -15.58
C ILE A 327 23.45 -17.15 -15.70
N ARG A 328 24.26 -16.24 -15.17
CA ARG A 328 25.71 -16.24 -14.99
C ARG A 328 26.01 -15.36 -13.77
N GLU A 329 27.23 -15.42 -13.25
CA GLU A 329 27.62 -14.76 -12.01
C GLU A 329 27.40 -13.23 -12.02
N ASP A 330 27.43 -12.58 -13.19
CA ASP A 330 27.16 -11.14 -13.39
C ASP A 330 25.70 -10.79 -13.78
N ASP A 331 24.79 -11.77 -13.84
CA ASP A 331 23.33 -11.62 -14.06
C ASP A 331 22.90 -10.74 -15.27
N VAL A 332 23.66 -10.79 -16.37
CA VAL A 332 23.57 -9.86 -17.51
C VAL A 332 22.22 -9.95 -18.25
N VAL A 333 21.31 -9.02 -17.96
CA VAL A 333 20.05 -8.83 -18.70
C VAL A 333 20.34 -8.34 -20.13
N GLU A 334 19.57 -8.82 -21.12
CA GLU A 334 19.69 -8.33 -22.49
C GLU A 334 19.16 -6.89 -22.58
N ASN A 335 20.07 -5.95 -22.85
CA ASN A 335 19.82 -4.52 -22.68
C ASN A 335 18.97 -3.95 -23.84
N SER A 336 17.64 -3.93 -23.66
CA SER A 336 16.68 -3.34 -24.60
C SER A 336 15.75 -2.31 -23.94
N ASP A 337 15.56 -1.18 -24.61
CA ASP A 337 14.78 -0.05 -24.10
C ASP A 337 13.31 -0.45 -23.85
N CYS A 338 12.82 -0.30 -22.61
CA CYS A 338 11.45 -0.66 -22.26
C CYS A 338 10.51 0.54 -22.45
N VAL A 339 9.65 0.51 -23.47
CA VAL A 339 8.63 1.55 -23.73
C VAL A 339 7.29 1.15 -23.09
N TYR A 340 6.80 1.93 -22.12
CA TYR A 340 5.62 1.58 -21.31
C TYR A 340 4.80 2.80 -20.86
N HIS A 341 3.60 2.55 -20.32
CA HIS A 341 2.78 3.53 -19.60
C HIS A 341 2.88 3.21 -18.10
N TRP A 342 3.37 4.13 -17.27
CA TRP A 342 3.39 3.93 -15.80
C TRP A 342 2.02 4.12 -15.15
N GLY A 343 1.13 4.87 -15.80
CA GLY A 343 -0.19 5.19 -15.29
C GLY A 343 -1.21 4.10 -15.57
N LYS A 344 -2.07 3.82 -14.59
CA LYS A 344 -3.22 2.92 -14.74
C LYS A 344 -4.14 3.38 -15.88
N PHE A 345 -4.66 2.43 -16.65
CA PHE A 345 -5.68 2.65 -17.67
C PHE A 345 -7.05 2.77 -17.00
N TRP A 346 -7.77 3.87 -17.25
CA TRP A 346 -9.00 4.23 -16.52
C TRP A 346 -10.04 4.87 -17.44
N LYS A 347 -11.32 4.76 -17.07
CA LYS A 347 -12.43 5.39 -17.81
C LYS A 347 -12.61 6.82 -17.33
N LYS A 348 -12.22 7.79 -18.15
CA LYS A 348 -12.37 9.23 -17.92
C LYS A 348 -13.68 9.70 -18.58
N LYS A 349 -14.51 10.47 -17.86
CA LYS A 349 -15.73 11.03 -18.44
C LYS A 349 -15.39 12.34 -19.18
N VAL A 350 -15.59 12.36 -20.50
CA VAL A 350 -15.29 13.48 -21.39
C VAL A 350 -16.52 13.71 -22.27
N GLN A 351 -17.03 14.95 -22.31
CA GLN A 351 -18.24 15.32 -23.09
C GLN A 351 -19.40 14.31 -22.92
N ALA A 352 -19.73 14.02 -21.65
CA ALA A 352 -20.68 13.01 -21.20
C ALA A 352 -20.34 11.52 -21.49
N GLN A 353 -19.50 11.21 -22.48
CA GLN A 353 -19.05 9.85 -22.80
C GLN A 353 -17.95 9.35 -21.84
N TRP A 354 -17.91 8.04 -21.58
CA TRP A 354 -16.82 7.39 -20.85
C TRP A 354 -15.78 6.87 -21.82
N ILE A 355 -14.60 7.53 -21.88
CA ILE A 355 -13.52 7.17 -22.79
C ILE A 355 -12.36 6.57 -21.96
N PRO A 356 -11.85 5.37 -22.29
CA PRO A 356 -10.72 4.78 -21.58
C PRO A 356 -9.42 5.48 -22.01
N ARG A 357 -8.61 5.92 -21.04
CA ARG A 357 -7.34 6.64 -21.23
C ARG A 357 -6.29 6.18 -20.21
N TYR A 358 -5.02 6.41 -20.48
CA TYR A 358 -3.94 6.22 -19.50
C TYR A 358 -3.77 7.43 -18.58
N THR A 359 -3.72 7.23 -17.25
CA THR A 359 -3.52 8.32 -16.26
C THR A 359 -2.21 9.10 -16.44
N CYS A 360 -1.18 8.51 -17.07
CA CYS A 360 0.14 9.11 -17.22
C CYS A 360 0.32 10.04 -18.43
N CYS A 361 -0.61 10.03 -19.39
CA CYS A 361 -0.48 10.80 -20.64
C CYS A 361 -1.81 11.17 -21.31
N ASP A 362 -2.95 10.77 -20.73
CA ASP A 362 -4.29 10.90 -21.31
C ASP A 362 -4.45 10.31 -22.73
N MET A 363 -3.53 9.44 -23.18
CA MET A 363 -3.63 8.74 -24.47
C MET A 363 -4.63 7.58 -24.40
N GLY A 364 -5.17 7.19 -25.56
CA GLY A 364 -6.13 6.09 -25.70
C GLY A 364 -5.51 4.70 -25.72
N GLU A 365 -6.35 3.69 -25.97
CA GLU A 365 -5.97 2.29 -26.12
C GLU A 365 -5.06 2.06 -27.35
N GLY A 366 -4.23 1.01 -27.32
CA GLY A 366 -3.33 0.66 -28.42
C GLY A 366 -2.15 1.61 -28.67
N VAL A 367 -2.10 2.77 -28.04
CA VAL A 367 -0.98 3.73 -28.16
C VAL A 367 0.25 3.22 -27.40
N SER A 368 1.42 3.28 -28.04
CA SER A 368 2.72 2.95 -27.43
C SER A 368 2.97 3.74 -26.13
N GLY A 369 3.77 3.15 -25.23
CA GLY A 369 4.12 3.74 -23.94
C GLY A 369 4.62 5.18 -24.00
N CYS A 370 4.19 6.01 -23.05
CA CYS A 370 4.64 7.40 -22.90
C CYS A 370 5.94 7.55 -22.08
N SER A 371 6.57 6.46 -21.66
CA SER A 371 7.76 6.47 -20.81
C SER A 371 8.75 5.39 -21.21
N LEU A 372 10.04 5.67 -20.94
CA LEU A 372 11.18 4.89 -21.34
C LEU A 372 11.92 4.42 -20.08
N GLY A 373 11.99 3.11 -19.86
CA GLY A 373 12.86 2.50 -18.86
C GLY A 373 14.15 2.01 -19.52
N LYS A 374 15.28 2.07 -18.79
CA LYS A 374 16.59 1.58 -19.26
C LYS A 374 16.49 0.15 -19.80
N GLN A 375 15.77 -0.71 -19.07
CA GLN A 375 15.63 -2.14 -19.33
C GLN A 375 14.21 -2.63 -19.06
N HIS A 376 13.92 -3.87 -19.47
CA HIS A 376 12.74 -4.60 -19.01
C HIS A 376 12.93 -5.06 -17.56
N VAL A 377 11.87 -4.94 -16.77
CA VAL A 377 11.83 -5.33 -15.34
C VAL A 377 10.71 -6.32 -15.07
N THR A 378 10.88 -7.19 -14.08
CA THR A 378 9.90 -8.23 -13.74
C THR A 378 9.54 -8.23 -12.26
N GLN A 379 8.36 -8.79 -11.95
CA GLN A 379 7.93 -9.12 -10.59
C GLN A 379 8.02 -10.64 -10.33
N MET A 380 8.47 -11.42 -11.33
CA MET A 380 8.54 -12.88 -11.24
C MET A 380 9.79 -13.30 -10.48
N GLN A 381 9.62 -14.04 -9.40
CA GLN A 381 10.70 -14.55 -8.55
C GLN A 381 10.92 -16.05 -8.80
N THR A 382 12.08 -16.59 -8.39
CA THR A 382 12.36 -18.02 -8.47
C THR A 382 11.74 -18.78 -7.30
N THR A 383 11.25 -20.01 -7.51
CA THR A 383 10.60 -20.82 -6.45
C THR A 383 11.49 -21.18 -5.27
N ASP A 384 12.81 -21.03 -5.36
CA ASP A 384 13.72 -21.20 -4.23
C ASP A 384 13.48 -20.17 -3.11
N ILE A 385 12.88 -19.00 -3.41
CA ILE A 385 12.63 -17.95 -2.40
C ILE A 385 11.76 -18.44 -1.24
N PHE A 386 10.91 -19.45 -1.45
CA PHE A 386 10.10 -20.04 -0.39
C PHE A 386 10.90 -20.75 0.72
N LYS A 387 12.21 -20.98 0.50
CA LYS A 387 13.17 -21.54 1.46
C LYS A 387 14.02 -20.47 2.15
N GLU A 388 13.98 -19.23 1.64
CA GLU A 388 14.82 -18.12 2.08
C GLU A 388 14.13 -17.22 3.14
N PHE A 389 13.01 -17.70 3.71
CA PHE A 389 12.26 -17.01 4.75
C PHE A 389 12.81 -17.29 6.16
N VAL A 390 12.64 -16.34 7.06
CA VAL A 390 12.96 -16.43 8.49
C VAL A 390 11.76 -16.01 9.34
N GLU A 391 11.60 -16.56 10.54
CA GLU A 391 10.55 -16.12 11.47
C GLU A 391 11.08 -15.04 12.41
N ALA A 392 10.22 -14.10 12.82
CA ALA A 392 10.53 -13.19 13.92
C ALA A 392 10.97 -13.97 15.17
N PRO A 393 12.05 -13.57 15.86
CA PRO A 393 12.67 -14.38 16.91
C PRO A 393 11.74 -14.66 18.08
N THR A 394 12.04 -15.70 18.84
CA THR A 394 11.35 -16.01 20.10
C THR A 394 11.74 -15.02 21.20
N ARG A 395 10.98 -15.02 22.30
CA ARG A 395 11.35 -14.27 23.52
C ARG A 395 12.69 -14.79 24.06
N ARG A 396 13.66 -13.90 24.29
CA ARG A 396 14.99 -14.22 24.84
C ARG A 396 14.93 -14.77 26.26
N ASN A 397 13.98 -14.27 27.05
CA ASN A 397 13.68 -14.69 28.42
C ASN A 397 12.25 -14.22 28.79
N GLY A 398 11.84 -14.30 30.07
CA GLY A 398 10.51 -13.89 30.52
C GLY A 398 10.22 -12.37 30.46
N TYR A 399 11.25 -11.54 30.37
CA TYR A 399 11.20 -10.07 30.32
C TYR A 399 11.98 -9.55 29.10
N ASP A 400 11.58 -10.00 27.91
CA ASP A 400 12.13 -9.52 26.64
C ASP A 400 11.50 -8.17 26.25
N GLU A 401 12.30 -7.11 26.21
CA GLU A 401 11.88 -5.72 25.96
C GLU A 401 11.18 -5.51 24.60
N ARG A 402 11.33 -6.46 23.67
CA ARG A 402 10.71 -6.47 22.33
C ARG A 402 9.28 -7.03 22.34
N SER A 403 8.91 -7.77 23.39
CA SER A 403 7.55 -8.31 23.54
C SER A 403 6.53 -7.24 23.91
N ASN A 404 5.29 -7.44 23.49
CA ASN A 404 4.18 -6.52 23.78
C ASN A 404 4.44 -5.09 23.25
N LYS A 405 5.25 -4.97 22.18
CA LYS A 405 5.55 -3.73 21.45
C LYS A 405 4.67 -3.57 20.22
N ILE A 406 4.54 -2.32 19.75
CA ILE A 406 3.82 -1.98 18.52
C ILE A 406 4.75 -1.17 17.64
N PHE A 407 4.94 -1.63 16.40
CA PHE A 407 5.61 -0.86 15.35
C PHE A 407 4.74 -0.80 14.10
N ALA A 408 4.82 0.30 13.36
CA ALA A 408 4.35 0.36 11.98
C ALA A 408 5.55 0.42 11.04
N LEU A 409 5.45 -0.24 9.88
CA LEU A 409 6.52 -0.26 8.87
C LEU A 409 5.98 -0.21 7.45
N ASP A 410 6.85 0.21 6.54
CA ASP A 410 6.65 0.25 5.10
C ASP A 410 8.01 0.09 4.40
N CYS A 411 8.03 -0.54 3.22
CA CYS A 411 9.25 -0.86 2.48
C CYS A 411 9.25 -0.29 1.05
N GLU A 412 10.31 0.43 0.67
CA GLU A 412 10.51 0.81 -0.73
C GLU A 412 11.15 -0.32 -1.52
N MET A 413 10.59 -0.60 -2.70
CA MET A 413 10.91 -1.80 -3.49
C MET A 413 11.46 -1.44 -4.89
N VAL A 414 12.55 -2.11 -5.27
CA VAL A 414 13.25 -1.93 -6.55
C VAL A 414 13.13 -3.16 -7.44
N TYR A 415 13.48 -3.03 -8.72
CA TYR A 415 13.53 -4.15 -9.65
C TYR A 415 14.96 -4.67 -9.86
N THR A 416 15.12 -5.98 -9.72
CA THR A 416 16.38 -6.71 -9.88
C THR A 416 16.26 -7.84 -10.91
N SER A 417 17.37 -8.46 -11.27
CA SER A 417 17.42 -9.72 -12.02
C SER A 417 16.61 -10.86 -11.37
N LEU A 418 16.48 -10.85 -10.04
CA LEU A 418 15.75 -11.86 -9.27
C LEU A 418 14.27 -11.49 -9.03
N GLY A 419 13.80 -10.37 -9.58
CA GLY A 419 12.44 -9.85 -9.41
C GLY A 419 12.39 -8.59 -8.56
N THR A 420 11.27 -8.33 -7.88
CA THR A 420 11.17 -7.23 -6.91
C THR A 420 11.88 -7.57 -5.59
N ALA A 421 12.63 -6.62 -5.05
CA ALA A 421 13.35 -6.73 -3.78
C ALA A 421 13.17 -5.47 -2.92
N CYS A 422 13.27 -5.62 -1.59
CA CYS A 422 13.31 -4.49 -0.67
C CYS A 422 14.64 -3.72 -0.82
N ALA A 423 14.57 -2.38 -0.80
CA ALA A 423 15.73 -1.49 -0.88
C ALA A 423 15.72 -0.35 0.16
N ARG A 424 14.63 -0.16 0.90
CA ARG A 424 14.59 0.65 2.13
C ARG A 424 13.53 0.10 3.07
N LEU A 425 13.85 0.02 4.37
CA LEU A 425 12.91 -0.33 5.43
C LEU A 425 12.79 0.84 6.40
N SER A 426 11.59 1.44 6.48
CA SER A 426 11.25 2.42 7.52
C SER A 426 10.38 1.78 8.60
N VAL A 427 10.73 1.98 9.87
CA VAL A 427 9.95 1.51 11.03
C VAL A 427 9.74 2.66 12.02
N VAL A 428 8.50 2.82 12.48
CA VAL A 428 8.10 3.80 13.49
C VAL A 428 7.46 3.13 14.70
N ASP A 429 7.67 3.67 15.90
CA ASP A 429 7.09 3.16 17.14
C ASP A 429 5.58 3.49 17.28
N TYR A 430 4.96 3.08 18.39
CA TYR A 430 3.55 3.39 18.69
C TYR A 430 3.23 4.90 18.78
N ARG A 431 4.25 5.77 18.86
CA ARG A 431 4.14 7.24 18.83
C ARG A 431 4.40 7.82 17.44
N GLY A 432 4.73 6.99 16.45
CA GLY A 432 5.15 7.42 15.12
C GLY A 432 6.55 8.04 15.07
N ASP A 433 7.33 7.98 16.16
CA ASP A 433 8.75 8.37 16.15
C ASP A 433 9.54 7.27 15.41
N LYS A 434 10.43 7.66 14.48
CA LYS A 434 11.16 6.74 13.61
C LYS A 434 12.29 6.04 14.35
N VAL A 435 12.28 4.70 14.35
CA VAL A 435 13.21 3.85 15.12
C VAL A 435 14.17 3.03 14.24
N LEU A 436 13.80 2.78 12.98
CA LEU A 436 14.68 2.21 11.95
C LEU A 436 14.40 2.93 10.63
N ASP A 437 15.45 3.22 9.86
CA ASP A 437 15.36 3.75 8.49
C ASP A 437 16.66 3.43 7.77
N GLU A 438 16.70 2.27 7.12
CA GLU A 438 17.92 1.72 6.52
C GLU A 438 17.69 1.49 5.03
N ILE A 439 18.64 1.95 4.21
CA ILE A 439 18.72 1.62 2.78
C ILE A 439 19.43 0.27 2.65
N ILE A 440 18.83 -0.63 1.88
CA ILE A 440 19.19 -2.04 1.78
C ILE A 440 19.76 -2.31 0.39
N LYS A 441 20.87 -3.04 0.34
CA LYS A 441 21.44 -3.56 -0.89
C LYS A 441 20.63 -4.79 -1.34
N PRO A 442 19.90 -4.72 -2.45
CA PRO A 442 19.05 -5.82 -2.89
C PRO A 442 19.90 -6.95 -3.50
N PRO A 443 19.41 -8.21 -3.47
CA PRO A 443 20.10 -9.33 -4.12
C PRO A 443 19.94 -9.28 -5.65
N GLY A 444 20.97 -9.74 -6.36
CA GLY A 444 21.01 -9.73 -7.83
C GLY A 444 21.40 -8.36 -8.43
N ALA A 445 21.37 -8.27 -9.76
CA ALA A 445 21.68 -7.04 -10.48
C ALA A 445 20.50 -6.05 -10.42
N LEU A 446 20.75 -4.80 -9.99
CA LEU A 446 19.77 -3.72 -9.99
C LEU A 446 19.44 -3.30 -11.44
N LEU A 447 18.15 -3.34 -11.82
CA LEU A 447 17.69 -3.02 -13.17
C LEU A 447 17.04 -1.63 -13.26
N ASP A 448 16.29 -1.26 -12.21
CA ASP A 448 15.56 0.01 -12.12
C ASP A 448 15.17 0.26 -10.65
N THR A 449 15.54 1.41 -10.07
CA THR A 449 15.16 1.73 -8.68
C THR A 449 13.67 2.03 -8.50
N ASN A 450 12.90 2.14 -9.58
CA ASN A 450 11.49 2.52 -9.55
C ASN A 450 11.23 3.90 -8.93
N PHE A 451 12.23 4.82 -9.01
CA PHE A 451 12.31 6.13 -8.34
C PHE A 451 11.00 6.93 -8.18
N ARG A 452 10.13 6.94 -9.21
CA ARG A 452 8.80 7.60 -9.15
C ARG A 452 7.94 7.17 -7.95
N PHE A 453 8.18 5.97 -7.44
CA PHE A 453 7.50 5.40 -6.28
C PHE A 453 8.47 5.30 -5.10
N SER A 454 9.67 4.79 -5.29
CA SER A 454 10.61 4.51 -4.19
C SER A 454 11.40 5.70 -3.64
N GLY A 455 11.56 6.76 -4.42
CA GLY A 455 12.45 7.89 -4.13
C GLY A 455 13.95 7.60 -4.07
N LEU A 456 14.37 6.34 -4.28
CA LEU A 456 15.76 5.90 -4.12
C LEU A 456 16.60 6.15 -5.39
N GLN A 457 17.75 6.80 -5.24
CA GLN A 457 18.75 6.94 -6.30
C GLN A 457 19.52 5.63 -6.51
N GLU A 458 20.02 5.43 -7.73
CA GLU A 458 20.79 4.23 -8.11
C GLU A 458 22.07 4.10 -7.27
N ASP A 459 22.76 5.21 -7.03
CA ASP A 459 23.97 5.24 -6.18
C ASP A 459 23.68 4.96 -4.70
N GLU A 460 22.52 5.35 -4.17
CA GLU A 460 22.15 5.08 -2.77
C GLU A 460 21.93 3.59 -2.53
N VAL A 461 21.23 2.92 -3.46
CA VAL A 461 20.95 1.48 -3.40
C VAL A 461 22.20 0.64 -3.64
N LEU A 462 23.09 1.05 -4.55
CA LEU A 462 24.32 0.31 -4.86
C LEU A 462 25.39 0.43 -3.75
N ASN A 463 25.45 1.58 -3.07
CA ASN A 463 26.36 1.86 -1.95
C ASN A 463 25.74 1.59 -0.56
N ALA A 464 24.54 1.01 -0.50
CA ALA A 464 23.90 0.58 0.73
C ALA A 464 24.79 -0.39 1.53
N LYS A 465 24.87 -0.19 2.85
CA LYS A 465 25.81 -0.89 3.75
C LYS A 465 25.29 -2.23 4.25
N LEU A 466 23.98 -2.35 4.40
CA LEU A 466 23.31 -3.57 4.84
C LEU A 466 22.72 -4.27 3.62
N ASP A 467 22.86 -5.59 3.57
CA ASP A 467 22.02 -6.42 2.70
C ASP A 467 20.73 -6.81 3.44
N LEU A 468 19.95 -7.71 2.82
CA LEU A 468 18.71 -8.20 3.42
C LEU A 468 18.94 -8.92 4.77
N ALA A 469 20.03 -9.68 4.94
CA ALA A 469 20.30 -10.38 6.19
C ALA A 469 20.71 -9.40 7.30
N GLY A 470 21.54 -8.40 6.95
CA GLY A 470 21.89 -7.31 7.87
C GLY A 470 20.66 -6.52 8.32
N VAL A 471 19.72 -6.19 7.43
CA VAL A 471 18.51 -5.45 7.85
C VAL A 471 17.54 -6.32 8.64
N GLN A 472 17.45 -7.63 8.37
CA GLN A 472 16.69 -8.58 9.18
C GLN A 472 17.23 -8.60 10.62
N GLU A 473 18.56 -8.69 10.81
CA GLU A 473 19.18 -8.65 12.14
C GLU A 473 18.86 -7.33 12.87
N ARG A 474 19.05 -6.18 12.22
CA ARG A 474 18.72 -4.85 12.77
C ARG A 474 17.24 -4.70 13.15
N PHE A 475 16.34 -5.29 12.37
CA PHE A 475 14.90 -5.29 12.68
C PHE A 475 14.55 -6.26 13.82
N PHE A 476 15.22 -7.41 13.90
CA PHE A 476 15.09 -8.37 15.00
C PHE A 476 15.72 -7.91 16.32
N GLU A 477 16.52 -6.84 16.34
CA GLU A 477 16.84 -6.11 17.57
C GLU A 477 15.61 -5.41 18.18
N LEU A 478 14.67 -4.95 17.34
CA LEU A 478 13.46 -4.24 17.76
C LEU A 478 12.28 -5.17 18.04
N ILE A 479 12.15 -6.25 17.25
CA ILE A 479 10.95 -7.11 17.26
C ILE A 479 11.22 -8.55 17.74
N ASN A 480 10.16 -9.18 18.22
CA ASN A 480 10.05 -10.63 18.36
C ASN A 480 8.64 -11.09 17.92
N ARG A 481 8.36 -12.39 17.93
CA ARG A 481 7.05 -12.94 17.52
C ARG A 481 5.84 -12.39 18.32
N ASP A 482 6.09 -11.80 19.49
CA ASP A 482 5.10 -11.20 20.38
C ASP A 482 4.98 -9.67 20.19
N THR A 483 5.58 -9.12 19.14
CA THR A 483 5.44 -7.72 18.70
C THR A 483 4.27 -7.58 17.71
N ILE A 484 3.47 -6.51 17.78
CA ILE A 484 2.46 -6.17 16.76
C ILE A 484 3.11 -5.36 15.63
N LEU A 485 2.89 -5.78 14.39
CA LEU A 485 3.28 -5.04 13.18
C LEU A 485 2.05 -4.46 12.48
N ILE A 486 2.09 -3.15 12.22
CA ILE A 486 1.07 -2.39 11.48
C ILE A 486 1.61 -2.01 10.10
N GLY A 487 0.77 -2.03 9.07
CA GLY A 487 1.15 -1.58 7.72
C GLY A 487 -0.02 -1.43 6.75
N HIS A 488 0.29 -1.38 5.45
CA HIS A 488 -0.71 -1.24 4.39
C HIS A 488 -0.45 -2.17 3.20
N SER A 489 -1.13 -3.31 3.15
CA SER A 489 -0.77 -4.44 2.28
C SER A 489 0.58 -5.06 2.68
N LEU A 490 0.77 -5.20 3.99
CA LEU A 490 2.02 -5.61 4.65
C LEU A 490 2.50 -7.03 4.21
N GLU A 491 1.66 -7.79 3.50
CA GLU A 491 2.11 -9.02 2.84
C GLU A 491 3.17 -8.76 1.77
N SER A 492 3.22 -7.58 1.17
CA SER A 492 4.21 -7.21 0.15
C SER A 492 5.58 -6.99 0.82
N ASP A 493 5.58 -6.21 1.90
CA ASP A 493 6.74 -5.88 2.73
C ASP A 493 7.35 -7.14 3.32
N LEU A 494 6.55 -7.96 4.01
CA LEU A 494 7.03 -9.21 4.64
C LEU A 494 7.52 -10.25 3.62
N LYS A 495 7.02 -10.25 2.38
CA LYS A 495 7.62 -11.05 1.28
C LYS A 495 8.96 -10.49 0.83
N SER A 496 9.05 -9.17 0.66
CA SER A 496 10.27 -8.48 0.22
C SER A 496 11.39 -8.55 1.27
N LEU A 497 11.03 -8.55 2.55
CA LEU A 497 11.90 -8.77 3.70
C LEU A 497 12.16 -10.26 4.00
N ARG A 498 11.39 -11.17 3.37
CA ARG A 498 11.39 -12.62 3.62
C ARG A 498 11.15 -13.00 5.09
N ILE A 499 10.21 -12.34 5.76
CA ILE A 499 9.88 -12.57 7.18
C ILE A 499 8.50 -13.23 7.32
N VAL A 500 8.43 -14.30 8.10
CA VAL A 500 7.18 -14.85 8.64
C VAL A 500 6.89 -14.17 9.97
N HIS A 501 5.75 -13.49 10.05
CA HIS A 501 5.23 -12.88 11.28
C HIS A 501 3.69 -13.00 11.32
N LYS A 502 3.13 -13.23 12.50
CA LYS A 502 1.69 -13.55 12.67
C LYS A 502 0.89 -12.45 13.37
N ASN A 503 1.50 -11.69 14.27
CA ASN A 503 0.84 -10.58 14.96
C ASN A 503 0.80 -9.34 14.06
N VAL A 504 -0.05 -9.38 13.03
CA VAL A 504 -0.17 -8.36 11.98
C VAL A 504 -1.53 -7.65 12.03
N ILE A 505 -1.51 -6.34 11.81
CA ILE A 505 -2.68 -5.48 11.65
C ILE A 505 -2.55 -4.70 10.32
N ASP A 506 -3.21 -5.19 9.27
CA ASP A 506 -3.15 -4.60 7.92
C ASP A 506 -4.29 -3.60 7.67
N THR A 507 -3.95 -2.32 7.46
CA THR A 507 -4.95 -1.28 7.15
C THR A 507 -5.70 -1.51 5.84
N SER A 508 -5.13 -2.25 4.88
CA SER A 508 -5.82 -2.62 3.65
C SER A 508 -6.95 -3.65 3.88
N VAL A 509 -6.85 -4.43 4.97
CA VAL A 509 -7.86 -5.39 5.43
C VAL A 509 -8.86 -4.71 6.37
N LEU A 510 -8.40 -3.88 7.33
CA LEU A 510 -9.26 -3.13 8.26
C LEU A 510 -10.20 -2.12 7.58
N PHE A 511 -9.82 -1.62 6.40
CA PHE A 511 -10.59 -0.67 5.60
C PHE A 511 -10.92 -1.26 4.22
N PRO A 512 -11.77 -2.31 4.14
CA PRO A 512 -11.94 -3.12 2.94
C PRO A 512 -12.50 -2.30 1.76
N HIS A 513 -12.18 -2.75 0.54
CA HIS A 513 -12.73 -2.15 -0.66
C HIS A 513 -14.18 -2.59 -0.91
N ARG A 514 -15.01 -1.65 -1.42
CA ARG A 514 -16.44 -1.85 -1.72
C ARG A 514 -16.79 -2.95 -2.74
N LEU A 515 -15.80 -3.53 -3.42
CA LEU A 515 -15.97 -4.65 -4.36
C LEU A 515 -15.48 -5.99 -3.78
N GLY A 516 -15.05 -6.00 -2.51
CA GLY A 516 -14.38 -7.14 -1.89
C GLY A 516 -12.96 -7.40 -2.41
N PRO A 517 -12.29 -8.45 -1.91
CA PRO A 517 -11.05 -8.98 -2.47
C PRO A 517 -11.24 -9.37 -3.95
N PRO A 518 -10.16 -9.40 -4.76
CA PRO A 518 -8.78 -9.04 -4.42
C PRO A 518 -8.49 -7.53 -4.50
N TYR A 519 -9.51 -6.67 -4.56
CA TYR A 519 -9.30 -5.22 -4.63
C TYR A 519 -9.00 -4.62 -3.25
N LYS A 520 -7.89 -3.89 -3.11
CA LYS A 520 -7.53 -3.11 -1.91
C LYS A 520 -7.78 -1.60 -2.15
N ARG A 521 -8.06 -0.83 -1.09
CA ARG A 521 -8.07 0.66 -1.12
C ARG A 521 -6.63 1.14 -0.94
N ALA A 522 -6.16 2.07 -1.77
CA ALA A 522 -4.80 2.61 -1.65
C ALA A 522 -4.65 3.55 -0.43
N LEU A 523 -3.47 3.51 0.23
CA LEU A 523 -3.16 4.27 1.44
C LEU A 523 -3.50 5.77 1.34
N LYS A 524 -3.07 6.46 0.28
CA LYS A 524 -3.41 7.90 0.09
C LYS A 524 -4.92 8.18 -0.02
N ASN A 525 -5.72 7.23 -0.50
CA ASN A 525 -7.18 7.37 -0.50
C ASN A 525 -7.76 7.17 0.92
N LEU A 526 -7.17 6.30 1.74
CA LEU A 526 -7.53 6.15 3.15
C LEU A 526 -7.18 7.42 3.93
N SER A 527 -5.95 7.91 3.78
CA SER A 527 -5.45 9.14 4.39
C SER A 527 -6.35 10.34 4.10
N SER A 528 -6.60 10.63 2.82
CA SER A 528 -7.45 11.74 2.41
C SER A 528 -8.92 11.57 2.84
N GLU A 529 -9.51 10.37 2.75
CA GLU A 529 -10.93 10.17 3.10
C GLU A 529 -11.23 10.03 4.60
N ILE A 530 -10.22 9.85 5.45
CA ILE A 530 -10.36 9.57 6.90
C ILE A 530 -9.57 10.60 7.73
N LEU A 531 -8.26 10.68 7.53
CA LEU A 531 -7.39 11.61 8.25
C LEU A 531 -7.51 13.05 7.73
N MET A 532 -7.93 13.25 6.47
CA MET A 532 -7.85 14.52 5.73
C MET A 532 -6.40 14.99 5.53
N GLU A 533 -5.47 14.03 5.41
CA GLU A 533 -4.06 14.28 5.15
C GLU A 533 -3.71 13.81 3.72
N ILE A 534 -3.00 14.64 2.96
CA ILE A 534 -2.47 14.30 1.63
C ILE A 534 -1.06 13.74 1.80
N ILE A 535 -0.76 12.68 1.05
CA ILE A 535 0.52 11.98 0.99
C ILE A 535 0.75 11.48 -0.44
N GLN A 536 1.99 11.13 -0.78
CA GLN A 536 2.36 10.59 -2.10
C GLN A 536 1.94 11.49 -3.29
N GLU A 537 2.12 12.81 -3.16
CA GLU A 537 1.94 13.81 -4.24
C GLU A 537 3.26 14.39 -4.79
N ASP A 538 4.40 14.19 -4.12
CA ASP A 538 5.70 14.65 -4.64
C ASP A 538 6.14 13.83 -5.87
N VAL A 539 6.92 14.45 -6.74
CA VAL A 539 7.59 13.83 -7.89
C VAL A 539 8.92 13.18 -7.52
N THR A 540 9.43 13.42 -6.31
CA THR A 540 10.67 12.82 -5.78
C THR A 540 10.52 11.37 -5.33
N GLY A 541 9.30 10.80 -5.31
CA GLY A 541 9.01 9.47 -4.77
C GLY A 541 8.04 9.52 -3.58
N HIS A 542 7.79 8.37 -2.97
CA HIS A 542 7.15 8.27 -1.66
C HIS A 542 8.19 8.41 -0.54
N ASP A 543 7.73 8.43 0.71
CA ASP A 543 8.58 8.22 1.88
C ASP A 543 7.91 7.16 2.76
N SER A 544 8.39 5.92 2.71
CA SER A 544 7.99 4.82 3.61
C SER A 544 7.88 5.22 5.10
N ALA A 545 8.63 6.22 5.58
CA ALA A 545 8.45 6.73 6.95
C ALA A 545 7.13 7.51 7.15
N GLU A 546 6.67 8.26 6.14
CA GLU A 546 5.34 8.89 6.12
C GLU A 546 4.24 7.82 5.97
N ASP A 547 4.38 6.90 5.01
CA ASP A 547 3.37 5.87 4.76
C ASP A 547 3.18 4.93 5.98
N ALA A 548 4.25 4.54 6.68
CA ALA A 548 4.18 3.82 7.96
C ALA A 548 3.46 4.62 9.07
N GLN A 549 3.75 5.93 9.20
CA GLN A 549 3.04 6.80 10.16
C GLN A 549 1.55 6.92 9.83
N ILE A 550 1.18 6.97 8.55
CA ILE A 550 -0.23 7.01 8.11
C ILE A 550 -0.93 5.69 8.41
N ALA A 551 -0.28 4.54 8.19
CA ALA A 551 -0.83 3.24 8.56
C ALA A 551 -1.14 3.18 10.08
N LEU A 552 -0.20 3.62 10.92
CA LEU A 552 -0.41 3.76 12.37
C LEU A 552 -1.57 4.70 12.70
N LYS A 553 -1.58 5.93 12.15
CA LYS A 553 -2.65 6.92 12.36
C LYS A 553 -4.03 6.38 11.97
N LEU A 554 -4.13 5.56 10.92
CA LEU A 554 -5.38 4.94 10.48
C LEU A 554 -5.89 3.88 11.46
N VAL A 555 -5.01 3.05 12.03
CA VAL A 555 -5.36 2.10 13.10
C VAL A 555 -5.81 2.83 14.36
N LEU A 556 -5.05 3.84 14.81
CA LEU A 556 -5.41 4.66 15.97
C LEU A 556 -6.73 5.42 15.76
N HIS A 557 -7.00 5.90 14.55
CA HIS A 557 -8.27 6.53 14.21
C HIS A 557 -9.44 5.55 14.26
N LYS A 558 -9.25 4.30 13.82
CA LYS A 558 -10.25 3.22 13.94
C LYS A 558 -10.58 2.96 15.41
N LEU A 559 -9.55 2.70 16.23
CA LEU A 559 -9.69 2.42 17.66
C LEU A 559 -10.38 3.56 18.45
N LYS A 560 -10.20 4.82 18.05
CA LYS A 560 -10.83 5.99 18.69
C LYS A 560 -12.26 6.30 18.19
N ASN A 561 -12.76 5.60 17.18
CA ASN A 561 -14.09 5.81 16.58
C ASN A 561 -14.97 4.54 16.59
N GLU A 562 -14.59 3.51 17.36
CA GLU A 562 -15.31 2.24 17.59
C GLU A 562 -15.53 1.98 19.08
#